data_AF-A0A550HIF0-F1
#
_entry.id   AF-A0A550HIF0-F1
#
_cell.length_a   1.000
_cell.length_b   1.000
_cell.length_c   1.000
_cell.angle_alpha   90.00
_cell.angle_beta   90.00
_cell.angle_gamma   90.00
#
_symmetry.space_group_name_H-M   'P 1'
#
loop_
_entity.id
_entity.type
_entity.pdbx_description
1 polymer ?
#
loop_
_entity_poly.entity_id
_entity_poly.type
_entity_poly.pdbx_seq_one_letter_code
_entity_poly.pdbx_strand_id
1 'polypeptide(L)'
;MSAPEEHGFVFRAPWYVCERGGYDRFDPRATPPVLQKYDAPEFVRQLVKDPRDSLRFDRCEDVWSFPVPVDLKDRGPGRARFATHTLVRTCTRKLYQPGHERFYAVVAELFCDRPGLPRPQDSRGLEVRMVMRRRRAELSAPPRVLRTLARRLTSELRSAQRESRKVGDIPMSETRDVLWADLAHRLRFEQANEDLVRQVGLKTQTQAWVTEGPSSGQWQPLGCPDDPPWAGEEELPMWQLPTLSGDCADGRLPRRSLWFGMVPTSSAAHDETGAPKLDDHAVYELRCLVRRTPRPGHKDCPPRIWLSEPTAPFKLASFYDPEGTKNRRVSVTLPDLRALAARAGTPPGAGGVAVTTPPGSQLNFGPGSGTPKDPELPPGGTVPRTCTFALELFMIVAFFVFSLFMPIVVFLFQLWWLLALRFCLPPSEAAVKALEHFFDGTKKWSDLTADQAKAVDTLLGKGSAAELQKKDSVFTAEDMRAFKDLVVPPSTTPAPVRPKPLPPVDDPLCGGG
;
A
#
# COMPACT_ATOMS: atom_id res chain seq x y z
N MET A 1 -19.14 21.79 49.55
CA MET A 1 -19.24 21.58 48.10
C MET A 1 -18.26 20.49 47.73
N SER A 2 -18.76 19.29 47.46
CA SER A 2 -17.95 18.17 46.96
C SER A 2 -17.37 18.55 45.59
N ALA A 3 -16.07 18.29 45.39
CA ALA A 3 -15.46 18.45 44.07
C ALA A 3 -16.26 17.58 43.07
N PRO A 4 -16.66 18.11 41.90
CA PRO A 4 -17.36 17.31 40.91
C PRO A 4 -16.46 16.13 40.53
N GLU A 5 -16.99 14.90 40.67
CA GLU A 5 -16.33 13.67 40.25
C GLU A 5 -15.72 13.86 38.86
N GLU A 6 -14.42 13.66 38.76
CA GLU A 6 -13.68 13.93 37.56
C GLU A 6 -13.73 12.70 36.65
N HIS A 7 -14.74 12.68 35.78
CA HIS A 7 -14.97 11.55 34.88
C HIS A 7 -13.91 11.45 33.77
N GLY A 8 -13.59 10.22 33.37
CA GLY A 8 -12.67 9.93 32.29
C GLY A 8 -13.26 10.16 30.90
N PHE A 9 -12.48 9.85 29.87
CA PHE A 9 -12.92 9.91 28.48
C PHE A 9 -12.72 8.58 27.79
N VAL A 10 -13.56 8.32 26.79
CA VAL A 10 -13.45 7.13 25.96
C VAL A 10 -13.78 7.44 24.50
N PHE A 11 -13.05 6.81 23.58
CA PHE A 11 -13.33 6.88 22.15
C PHE A 11 -14.25 5.74 21.73
N ARG A 12 -15.10 6.02 20.75
CA ARG A 12 -15.90 5.02 20.03
C ARG A 12 -15.81 5.25 18.53
N ALA A 13 -16.17 4.23 17.78
CA ALA A 13 -16.40 4.32 16.35
C ALA A 13 -17.43 5.43 16.05
N PRO A 14 -17.29 6.15 14.93
CA PRO A 14 -18.27 7.15 14.53
C PRO A 14 -19.66 6.53 14.35
N TRP A 15 -20.70 7.27 14.73
CA TRP A 15 -22.09 6.81 14.65
C TRP A 15 -22.48 6.17 13.31
N TYR A 16 -22.05 6.74 12.18
CA TYR A 16 -22.41 6.24 10.85
C TYR A 16 -21.77 4.89 10.53
N VAL A 17 -20.72 4.51 11.25
CA VAL A 17 -20.12 3.17 11.16
C VAL A 17 -21.00 2.18 11.92
N CYS A 18 -21.49 2.57 13.10
CA CYS A 18 -22.44 1.79 13.89
C CYS A 18 -23.75 1.55 13.12
N GLU A 19 -24.33 2.60 12.52
CA GLU A 19 -25.54 2.49 11.70
C GLU A 19 -25.35 1.55 10.50
N ARG A 20 -24.25 1.71 9.76
CA ARG A 20 -23.91 0.81 8.63
C ARG A 20 -23.71 -0.64 9.07
N GLY A 21 -23.21 -0.83 10.27
CA GLY A 21 -22.91 -2.14 10.83
C GLY A 21 -24.09 -2.80 11.55
N GLY A 22 -25.17 -2.06 11.81
CA GLY A 22 -26.32 -2.55 12.56
C GLY A 22 -25.97 -2.90 14.01
N TYR A 23 -25.14 -2.08 14.66
CA TYR A 23 -24.76 -2.26 16.06
C TYR A 23 -24.79 -0.94 16.83
N ASP A 24 -24.96 -1.00 18.14
CA ASP A 24 -24.98 0.19 18.99
C ASP A 24 -23.56 0.63 19.41
N ARG A 25 -23.47 1.78 20.09
CA ARG A 25 -22.18 2.34 20.55
C ARG A 25 -21.56 1.63 21.76
N PHE A 26 -22.30 0.72 22.39
CA PHE A 26 -21.85 -0.08 23.54
C PHE A 26 -21.33 -1.45 23.09
N ASP A 27 -21.62 -1.87 21.86
CA ASP A 27 -21.05 -3.06 21.23
C ASP A 27 -19.51 -3.00 21.20
N PRO A 28 -18.80 -4.10 21.51
CA PRO A 28 -17.34 -4.17 21.39
C PRO A 28 -16.80 -3.79 20.01
N ARG A 29 -17.59 -3.93 18.94
CA ARG A 29 -17.21 -3.49 17.58
C ARG A 29 -17.16 -1.98 17.44
N ALA A 30 -17.78 -1.24 18.35
CA ALA A 30 -17.79 0.22 18.40
C ALA A 30 -16.65 0.79 19.26
N THR A 31 -15.80 0.00 19.91
CA THR A 31 -14.69 0.54 20.72
C THR A 31 -13.52 1.10 19.90
N PRO A 32 -13.10 0.51 18.77
CA PRO A 32 -11.93 1.01 18.04
C PRO A 32 -12.24 2.26 17.21
N PRO A 33 -11.28 3.19 17.06
CA PRO A 33 -11.31 4.21 16.01
C PRO A 33 -11.36 3.57 14.61
N VAL A 34 -11.89 4.29 13.63
CA VAL A 34 -12.17 3.75 12.30
C VAL A 34 -11.28 4.40 11.24
N LEU A 35 -10.61 3.57 10.45
CA LEU A 35 -9.90 3.99 9.23
C LEU A 35 -10.89 4.20 8.09
N GLN A 36 -10.78 5.35 7.42
CA GLN A 36 -11.52 5.73 6.22
C GLN A 36 -10.58 5.89 5.02
N LYS A 37 -11.08 5.62 3.82
CA LYS A 37 -10.35 5.66 2.55
C LYS A 37 -10.94 6.71 1.62
N TYR A 38 -10.06 7.39 0.88
CA TYR A 38 -10.36 8.42 -0.10
C TYR A 38 -9.44 8.29 -1.32
N ASP A 39 -9.87 8.80 -2.48
CA ASP A 39 -9.15 8.69 -3.77
C ASP A 39 -8.80 10.06 -4.39
N ALA A 40 -8.78 11.11 -3.59
CA ALA A 40 -8.42 12.47 -4.01
C ALA A 40 -7.55 13.17 -2.96
N PRO A 41 -6.56 13.98 -3.36
CA PRO A 41 -5.69 14.69 -2.42
C PRO A 41 -6.45 15.72 -1.58
N GLU A 42 -7.58 16.25 -2.07
CA GLU A 42 -8.46 17.15 -1.32
C GLU A 42 -9.41 16.42 -0.36
N PHE A 43 -9.16 15.15 -0.01
CA PHE A 43 -10.06 14.34 0.81
C PHE A 43 -10.45 14.97 2.15
N VAL A 44 -9.61 15.83 2.74
CA VAL A 44 -9.96 16.54 3.98
C VAL A 44 -11.17 17.46 3.76
N ARG A 45 -11.29 18.10 2.59
CA ARG A 45 -12.48 18.91 2.25
C ARG A 45 -13.72 18.02 2.14
N GLN A 46 -13.58 16.84 1.56
CA GLN A 46 -14.67 15.86 1.45
C GLN A 46 -15.10 15.36 2.84
N LEU A 47 -14.14 14.97 3.69
CA LEU A 47 -14.35 14.53 5.06
C LEU A 47 -15.04 15.59 5.93
N VAL A 48 -14.60 16.86 5.82
CA VAL A 48 -15.20 17.98 6.55
C VAL A 48 -16.62 18.29 6.05
N LYS A 49 -16.87 18.10 4.75
CA LYS A 49 -18.19 18.29 4.14
C LYS A 49 -19.16 17.19 4.53
N ASP A 50 -18.73 15.93 4.51
CA ASP A 50 -19.53 14.80 4.99
C ASP A 50 -18.60 13.63 5.35
N PRO A 51 -18.41 13.32 6.65
CA PRO A 51 -17.53 12.22 7.05
C PRO A 51 -18.09 10.83 6.70
N ARG A 52 -19.35 10.74 6.26
CA ARG A 52 -19.95 9.50 5.74
C ARG A 52 -19.42 9.20 4.34
N ASP A 53 -19.05 10.21 3.57
CA ASP A 53 -18.64 10.11 2.16
C ASP A 53 -17.20 9.58 2.01
N SER A 54 -17.00 8.35 2.49
CA SER A 54 -15.74 7.61 2.39
C SER A 54 -15.90 6.38 1.52
N LEU A 55 -14.79 5.90 0.97
CA LEU A 55 -14.75 4.77 0.06
C LEU A 55 -14.76 3.45 0.82
N ARG A 56 -15.36 2.44 0.20
CA ARG A 56 -15.34 1.06 0.71
C ARG A 56 -13.94 0.48 0.54
N PHE A 57 -13.44 -0.17 1.59
CA PHE A 57 -12.29 -1.07 1.48
C PHE A 57 -12.70 -2.34 0.73
N ASP A 58 -12.08 -2.59 -0.41
CA ASP A 58 -12.31 -3.77 -1.23
C ASP A 58 -11.62 -4.98 -0.58
N ARG A 59 -12.35 -6.09 -0.43
CA ARG A 59 -11.85 -7.30 0.24
C ARG A 59 -10.87 -8.11 -0.60
N CYS A 60 -10.75 -7.80 -1.89
CA CYS A 60 -9.84 -8.44 -2.82
C CYS A 60 -8.62 -7.56 -3.13
N GLU A 61 -8.74 -6.23 -3.06
CA GLU A 61 -7.64 -5.30 -3.40
C GLU A 61 -7.01 -4.64 -2.18
N ASP A 62 -7.82 -4.14 -1.24
CA ASP A 62 -7.31 -3.39 -0.08
C ASP A 62 -6.88 -4.33 1.06
N VAL A 63 -6.42 -5.53 0.70
CA VAL A 63 -5.90 -6.54 1.60
C VAL A 63 -4.45 -6.85 1.26
N TRP A 64 -3.66 -7.14 2.29
CA TRP A 64 -2.27 -7.50 2.09
C TRP A 64 -2.16 -8.82 1.34
N SER A 65 -1.26 -8.86 0.37
CA SER A 65 -1.01 -10.03 -0.48
C SER A 65 0.48 -10.23 -0.68
N PHE A 66 0.91 -11.48 -0.73
CA PHE A 66 2.32 -11.84 -0.90
C PHE A 66 2.47 -12.89 -2.02
N PRO A 67 3.59 -12.89 -2.75
CA PRO A 67 3.80 -13.77 -3.89
C PRO A 67 4.21 -15.19 -3.45
N VAL A 68 3.50 -16.19 -3.95
CA VAL A 68 3.76 -17.60 -3.66
C VAL A 68 4.11 -18.33 -4.96
N PRO A 69 5.17 -19.16 -4.97
CA PRO A 69 5.59 -19.85 -6.18
C PRO A 69 4.53 -20.85 -6.65
N VAL A 70 4.35 -20.92 -7.97
CA VAL A 70 3.45 -21.84 -8.66
C VAL A 70 4.26 -22.93 -9.36
N ASP A 71 3.91 -24.19 -9.10
CA ASP A 71 4.52 -25.35 -9.75
C ASP A 71 4.40 -25.25 -11.27
N LEU A 72 5.42 -25.70 -12.01
CA LEU A 72 5.45 -25.63 -13.48
C LEU A 72 4.22 -26.26 -14.14
N LYS A 73 3.77 -27.41 -13.61
CA LYS A 73 2.58 -28.16 -14.06
C LYS A 73 1.25 -27.43 -13.83
N ASP A 74 1.24 -26.49 -12.89
CA ASP A 74 0.04 -25.74 -12.47
C ASP A 74 -0.04 -24.35 -13.13
N ARG A 75 0.91 -24.04 -14.02
CA ARG A 75 0.89 -22.82 -14.84
C ARG A 75 -0.14 -22.95 -15.96
N GLY A 76 -0.95 -21.91 -16.15
CA GLY A 76 -2.01 -21.91 -17.17
C GLY A 76 -1.47 -21.68 -18.59
N PRO A 77 -2.32 -21.81 -19.62
CA PRO A 77 -1.95 -21.48 -21.01
C PRO A 77 -1.71 -19.97 -21.22
N GLY A 78 -1.10 -19.60 -22.35
CA GLY A 78 -0.90 -18.20 -22.74
C GLY A 78 0.03 -17.44 -21.77
N ARG A 79 -0.36 -16.23 -21.34
CA ARG A 79 0.46 -15.42 -20.41
C ARG A 79 0.69 -16.08 -19.05
N ALA A 80 -0.25 -16.92 -18.61
CA ALA A 80 -0.16 -17.60 -17.32
C ALA A 80 1.00 -18.62 -17.26
N ARG A 81 1.58 -19.03 -18.39
CA ARG A 81 2.75 -19.93 -18.43
C ARG A 81 4.02 -19.28 -17.89
N PHE A 82 4.08 -17.95 -17.94
CA PHE A 82 5.19 -17.13 -17.45
C PHE A 82 5.02 -16.69 -16.00
N ALA A 83 3.82 -16.87 -15.43
CA ALA A 83 3.56 -16.55 -14.04
C ALA A 83 4.22 -17.61 -13.14
N THR A 84 5.45 -17.32 -12.69
CA THR A 84 6.19 -18.16 -11.74
C THR A 84 5.62 -18.06 -10.33
N HIS A 85 4.86 -17.00 -10.03
CA HIS A 85 4.26 -16.72 -8.73
C HIS A 85 2.78 -16.33 -8.89
N THR A 86 2.01 -16.55 -7.83
CA THR A 86 0.64 -16.07 -7.67
C THR A 86 0.53 -15.31 -6.35
N LEU A 87 -0.30 -14.26 -6.30
CA LEU A 87 -0.53 -13.53 -5.05
C LEU A 87 -1.51 -14.29 -4.16
N VAL A 88 -1.12 -14.55 -2.92
CA VAL A 88 -2.02 -15.06 -1.88
C VAL A 88 -2.45 -13.89 -1.01
N ARG A 89 -3.75 -13.71 -0.87
CA ARG A 89 -4.33 -12.61 -0.08
C ARG A 89 -4.53 -13.02 1.37
N THR A 90 -4.40 -12.06 2.27
CA THR A 90 -4.74 -12.17 3.69
C THR A 90 -6.02 -11.36 3.98
N CYS A 91 -6.44 -11.25 5.25
CA CYS A 91 -7.53 -10.33 5.64
C CYS A 91 -7.01 -9.00 6.19
N THR A 92 -5.70 -8.80 6.22
CA THR A 92 -5.06 -7.61 6.78
C THR A 92 -5.23 -6.45 5.86
N ARG A 93 -5.61 -5.31 6.41
CA ARG A 93 -5.83 -4.11 5.60
C ARG A 93 -4.51 -3.64 4.99
N LYS A 94 -4.53 -3.34 3.69
CA LYS A 94 -3.42 -2.72 2.97
C LYS A 94 -3.75 -1.26 2.71
N LEU A 95 -2.91 -0.35 3.20
CA LEU A 95 -3.03 1.09 2.92
C LEU A 95 -1.98 1.49 1.91
N TYR A 96 -2.40 2.22 0.89
CA TYR A 96 -1.53 2.62 -0.20
C TYR A 96 -0.86 3.97 0.07
N GLN A 97 0.33 4.15 -0.49
CA GLN A 97 1.06 5.42 -0.41
C GLN A 97 0.39 6.53 -1.23
N PRO A 98 0.67 7.82 -0.96
CA PRO A 98 0.10 8.94 -1.70
C PRO A 98 0.43 8.91 -3.21
N GLY A 99 1.56 8.29 -3.59
CA GLY A 99 1.93 8.04 -4.99
C GLY A 99 0.93 7.17 -5.75
N HIS A 100 0.04 6.45 -5.06
CA HIS A 100 -1.06 5.68 -5.64
C HIS A 100 -2.39 6.46 -5.67
N GLU A 101 -2.39 7.75 -5.34
CA GLU A 101 -3.58 8.60 -5.18
C GLU A 101 -4.63 8.02 -4.22
N ARG A 102 -4.19 7.42 -3.11
CA ARG A 102 -5.09 6.95 -2.04
C ARG A 102 -4.72 7.59 -0.71
N PHE A 103 -5.72 8.08 -0.01
CA PHE A 103 -5.56 8.87 1.20
C PHE A 103 -6.46 8.32 2.31
N TYR A 104 -6.03 8.48 3.57
CA TYR A 104 -6.70 7.84 4.69
C TYR A 104 -6.79 8.79 5.89
N ALA A 105 -7.91 8.68 6.59
CA ALA A 105 -8.13 9.35 7.87
C ALA A 105 -8.52 8.30 8.92
N VAL A 106 -8.11 8.52 10.17
CA VAL A 106 -8.73 7.86 11.31
C VAL A 106 -9.79 8.78 11.86
N VAL A 107 -10.98 8.26 12.16
CA VAL A 107 -12.10 9.01 12.73
C VAL A 107 -12.63 8.29 13.96
N ALA A 108 -12.92 9.05 15.02
CA ALA A 108 -13.53 8.55 16.25
C ALA A 108 -14.49 9.58 16.84
N GLU A 109 -15.47 9.12 17.62
CA GLU A 109 -16.35 9.97 18.43
C GLU A 109 -15.91 9.90 19.90
N LEU A 110 -15.75 11.06 20.53
CA LEU A 110 -15.29 11.18 21.91
C LEU A 110 -16.49 11.29 22.88
N PHE A 111 -16.45 10.51 23.95
CA PHE A 111 -17.48 10.48 24.99
C PHE A 111 -16.84 10.60 26.38
N CYS A 112 -17.63 11.06 27.36
CA CYS A 112 -17.28 10.92 28.77
C CYS A 112 -17.46 9.46 29.18
N ASP A 113 -16.50 8.92 29.94
CA ASP A 113 -16.54 7.56 30.46
C ASP A 113 -17.51 7.48 31.66
N ARG A 114 -18.80 7.43 31.34
CA ARG A 114 -19.92 7.32 32.27
C ARG A 114 -21.02 6.45 31.67
N PRO A 115 -21.89 5.84 32.49
CA PRO A 115 -23.11 5.20 32.02
C PRO A 115 -23.89 6.12 31.06
N GLY A 116 -24.30 5.57 29.92
CA GLY A 116 -24.96 6.32 28.85
C GLY A 116 -24.02 7.03 27.87
N LEU A 117 -22.70 7.03 28.11
CA LEU A 117 -21.68 7.68 27.28
C LEU A 117 -22.10 9.08 26.83
N PRO A 118 -22.31 10.03 27.77
CA PRO A 118 -22.69 11.38 27.39
C PRO A 118 -21.55 12.05 26.64
N ARG A 119 -21.89 12.90 25.67
CA ARG A 119 -20.90 13.66 24.89
C ARG A 119 -20.29 14.79 25.74
N PRO A 120 -19.01 15.13 25.54
CA PRO A 120 -18.45 16.34 26.13
C PRO A 120 -19.17 17.55 25.56
N GLN A 121 -19.65 18.44 26.44
CA GLN A 121 -20.35 19.67 26.04
C GLN A 121 -19.41 20.72 25.41
N ASP A 122 -18.13 20.67 25.77
CA ASP A 122 -17.08 21.59 25.31
C ASP A 122 -15.77 20.82 25.15
N SER A 123 -15.00 21.16 24.11
CA SER A 123 -13.66 20.64 23.83
C SER A 123 -12.54 21.55 24.35
N ARG A 124 -12.87 22.72 24.92
CA ARG A 124 -11.89 23.62 25.55
C ARG A 124 -11.12 22.89 26.67
N GLY A 125 -9.79 22.91 26.56
CA GLY A 125 -8.87 22.22 27.48
C GLY A 125 -8.70 20.73 27.22
N LEU A 126 -9.26 20.21 26.12
CA LEU A 126 -8.97 18.88 25.59
C LEU A 126 -8.03 19.01 24.39
N GLU A 127 -6.92 18.31 24.45
CA GLU A 127 -6.02 18.12 23.33
C GLU A 127 -6.20 16.68 22.84
N VAL A 128 -6.68 16.51 21.61
CA VAL A 128 -6.88 15.20 21.01
C VAL A 128 -5.79 14.95 19.98
N ARG A 129 -5.11 13.81 20.12
CA ARG A 129 -4.00 13.40 19.27
C ARG A 129 -4.11 11.92 18.95
N MET A 130 -3.22 11.42 18.13
CA MET A 130 -3.06 9.99 17.90
C MET A 130 -1.59 9.61 17.85
N VAL A 131 -1.31 8.35 18.15
CA VAL A 131 0.03 7.77 18.01
C VAL A 131 -0.04 6.61 17.04
N MET A 132 1.00 6.47 16.22
CA MET A 132 1.20 5.31 15.35
C MET A 132 2.19 4.36 16.01
N ARG A 133 1.75 3.12 16.22
CA ARG A 133 2.56 2.06 16.82
C ARG A 133 2.81 0.96 15.81
N ARG A 134 4.01 0.39 15.88
CA ARG A 134 4.45 -0.70 15.01
C ARG A 134 4.42 -2.01 15.79
N ARG A 135 3.70 -3.00 15.28
CA ARG A 135 3.70 -4.37 15.79
C ARG A 135 4.77 -5.18 15.05
N ARG A 136 5.70 -5.74 15.80
CA ARG A 136 6.71 -6.67 15.30
C ARG A 136 6.49 -8.03 15.94
N ALA A 137 6.46 -9.06 15.12
CA ALA A 137 6.43 -10.44 15.57
C ALA A 137 7.76 -11.12 15.27
N GLU A 138 8.33 -11.73 16.31
CA GLU A 138 9.53 -12.55 16.21
C GLU A 138 9.15 -14.01 16.40
N LEU A 139 9.60 -14.83 15.46
CA LEU A 139 9.41 -16.28 15.46
C LEU A 139 10.75 -16.94 15.73
N SER A 140 10.78 -17.80 16.75
CA SER A 140 11.93 -18.65 17.08
C SER A 140 11.50 -20.12 17.06
N ALA A 141 11.97 -20.87 16.07
CA ALA A 141 11.81 -22.31 15.99
C ALA A 141 12.85 -22.89 15.01
N PRO A 142 13.08 -24.22 14.99
CA PRO A 142 13.90 -24.84 13.97
C PRO A 142 13.38 -24.52 12.56
N PRO A 143 14.24 -24.26 11.56
CA PRO A 143 13.82 -23.86 10.21
C PRO A 143 12.81 -24.81 9.53
N ARG A 144 12.86 -26.10 9.83
CA ARG A 144 11.89 -27.09 9.33
C ARG A 144 10.48 -26.86 9.87
N VAL A 145 10.36 -26.48 11.15
CA VAL A 145 9.08 -26.16 11.80
C VAL A 145 8.51 -24.89 11.18
N LEU A 146 9.32 -23.84 11.03
CA LEU A 146 8.88 -22.56 10.42
C LEU A 146 8.42 -22.73 8.97
N ARG A 147 9.11 -23.56 8.17
CA ARG A 147 8.68 -23.88 6.80
C ARG A 147 7.36 -24.63 6.77
N THR A 148 7.19 -25.60 7.67
CA THR A 148 5.94 -26.38 7.78
C THR A 148 4.77 -25.47 8.16
N LEU A 149 4.98 -24.57 9.11
CA LEU A 149 4.03 -23.54 9.55
C LEU A 149 3.62 -22.65 8.37
N ALA A 150 4.58 -22.12 7.63
CA ALA A 150 4.35 -21.28 6.44
C ALA A 150 3.49 -21.97 5.39
N ARG A 151 3.84 -23.21 5.04
CA ARG A 151 3.14 -24.02 4.03
C ARG A 151 1.69 -24.28 4.45
N ARG A 152 1.44 -24.68 5.70
CA ARG A 152 0.07 -24.95 6.18
C ARG A 152 -0.79 -23.70 6.15
N LEU A 153 -0.26 -22.59 6.66
CA LEU A 153 -0.99 -21.34 6.74
C LEU A 153 -1.36 -20.79 5.35
N THR A 154 -0.41 -20.82 4.41
CA THR A 154 -0.66 -20.41 3.02
C THR A 154 -1.66 -21.35 2.33
N SER A 155 -1.58 -22.66 2.58
CA SER A 155 -2.53 -23.63 2.04
C SER A 155 -3.96 -23.38 2.53
N GLU A 156 -4.14 -23.02 3.81
CA GLU A 156 -5.45 -22.66 4.36
C GLU A 156 -5.99 -21.34 3.77
N LEU A 157 -5.15 -20.32 3.63
CA LEU A 157 -5.58 -19.06 3.03
C LEU A 157 -6.04 -19.24 1.58
N ARG A 158 -5.35 -20.09 0.81
CA ARG A 158 -5.73 -20.39 -0.58
C ARG A 158 -6.99 -21.24 -0.67
N SER A 159 -7.14 -22.24 0.20
CA SER A 159 -8.36 -23.06 0.22
C SER A 159 -9.58 -22.20 0.56
N ALA A 160 -9.44 -21.24 1.49
CA ALA A 160 -10.47 -20.25 1.79
C ALA A 160 -10.79 -19.33 0.60
N GLN A 161 -9.80 -19.06 -0.26
CA GLN A 161 -9.96 -18.31 -1.52
C GLN A 161 -10.53 -19.16 -2.66
N ARG A 162 -10.90 -20.42 -2.40
CA ARG A 162 -11.39 -21.40 -3.39
C ARG A 162 -10.38 -21.67 -4.52
N GLU A 163 -9.10 -21.44 -4.26
CA GLU A 163 -8.03 -21.76 -5.20
C GLU A 163 -7.48 -23.15 -4.89
N SER A 164 -7.64 -24.08 -5.85
CA SER A 164 -7.32 -25.51 -5.65
C SER A 164 -5.91 -25.93 -6.08
N ARG A 165 -5.05 -25.00 -6.53
CA ARG A 165 -3.70 -25.32 -7.03
C ARG A 165 -2.72 -25.54 -5.88
N LYS A 166 -1.83 -26.53 -6.01
CA LYS A 166 -0.80 -26.78 -5.00
C LYS A 166 0.20 -25.62 -4.93
N VAL A 167 0.72 -25.38 -3.74
CA VAL A 167 1.66 -24.30 -3.42
C VAL A 167 3.07 -24.89 -3.36
N GLY A 168 4.04 -24.21 -4.00
CA GLY A 168 5.46 -24.52 -3.85
C GLY A 168 6.01 -24.11 -2.47
N ASP A 169 7.32 -24.17 -2.31
CA ASP A 169 7.96 -23.78 -1.05
C ASP A 169 7.92 -22.26 -0.82
N ILE A 170 7.37 -21.84 0.32
CA ILE A 170 7.27 -20.42 0.69
C ILE A 170 8.56 -19.98 1.37
N PRO A 171 9.17 -18.85 0.95
CA PRO A 171 10.32 -18.26 1.63
C PRO A 171 10.01 -17.94 3.10
N MET A 172 10.94 -18.23 4.01
CA MET A 172 10.76 -17.99 5.46
C MET A 172 10.56 -16.50 5.82
N SER A 173 11.02 -15.58 4.97
CA SER A 173 10.80 -14.14 5.12
C SER A 173 9.33 -13.75 5.09
N GLU A 174 8.52 -14.50 4.34
CA GLU A 174 7.09 -14.24 4.19
C GLU A 174 6.28 -14.84 5.35
N THR A 175 6.72 -15.94 5.96
CA THR A 175 6.02 -16.60 7.09
C THR A 175 5.73 -15.66 8.26
N ARG A 176 6.63 -14.69 8.50
CA ARG A 176 6.48 -13.68 9.57
C ARG A 176 5.31 -12.73 9.30
N ASP A 177 5.02 -12.47 8.03
CA ASP A 177 4.02 -11.49 7.60
C ASP A 177 2.60 -12.05 7.56
N VAL A 178 2.43 -13.37 7.46
CA VAL A 178 1.11 -13.97 7.24
C VAL A 178 0.43 -14.45 8.52
N LEU A 179 1.19 -14.91 9.53
CA LEU A 179 0.63 -15.42 10.79
C LEU A 179 -0.09 -14.36 11.64
N TRP A 180 0.35 -13.10 11.58
CA TRP A 180 -0.01 -12.10 12.61
C TRP A 180 -0.89 -10.97 12.10
N ALA A 181 -1.38 -11.14 10.88
CA ALA A 181 -1.98 -10.06 10.13
C ALA A 181 -3.52 -10.08 10.27
N ASP A 182 -4.12 -11.23 10.58
CA ASP A 182 -5.55 -11.39 10.88
C ASP A 182 -5.76 -12.26 12.13
N LEU A 183 -6.25 -11.66 13.21
CA LEU A 183 -6.53 -12.34 14.48
C LEU A 183 -7.57 -13.47 14.33
N ALA A 184 -8.61 -13.27 13.52
CA ALA A 184 -9.67 -14.28 13.39
C ALA A 184 -9.18 -15.51 12.61
N HIS A 185 -8.41 -15.29 11.55
CA HIS A 185 -7.75 -16.39 10.83
C HIS A 185 -6.69 -17.07 11.70
N ARG A 186 -5.85 -16.29 12.39
CA ARG A 186 -4.86 -16.79 13.36
C ARG A 186 -5.50 -17.70 14.39
N LEU A 187 -6.56 -17.27 15.07
CA LEU A 187 -7.20 -18.06 16.13
C LEU A 187 -7.70 -19.41 15.60
N ARG A 188 -8.31 -19.43 14.41
CA ARG A 188 -8.73 -20.68 13.76
C ARG A 188 -7.54 -21.56 13.40
N PHE A 189 -6.48 -20.97 12.84
CA PHE A 189 -5.26 -21.69 12.48
C PHE A 189 -4.56 -22.27 13.71
N GLU A 190 -4.44 -21.50 14.79
CA GLU A 190 -3.86 -21.93 16.07
C GLU A 190 -4.64 -23.08 16.69
N GLN A 191 -5.97 -23.02 16.66
CA GLN A 191 -6.84 -24.13 17.09
C GLN A 191 -6.64 -25.39 16.25
N ALA A 192 -6.53 -25.26 14.93
CA ALA A 192 -6.37 -26.40 14.02
C ALA A 192 -4.94 -26.98 14.00
N ASN A 193 -3.93 -26.21 14.41
CA ASN A 193 -2.51 -26.56 14.29
C ASN A 193 -1.76 -26.43 15.63
N GLU A 194 -2.44 -26.69 16.74
CA GLU A 194 -1.93 -26.43 18.09
C GLU A 194 -0.54 -27.04 18.34
N ASP A 195 -0.31 -28.29 17.95
CA ASP A 195 0.98 -28.99 18.11
C ASP A 195 2.13 -28.32 17.35
N LEU A 196 1.83 -27.74 16.19
CA LEU A 196 2.82 -27.04 15.36
C LEU A 196 3.11 -25.65 15.93
N VAL A 197 2.09 -24.96 16.42
CA VAL A 197 2.21 -23.64 17.04
C VAL A 197 2.96 -23.71 18.37
N ARG A 198 2.75 -24.75 19.19
CA ARG A 198 3.49 -24.98 20.45
C ARG A 198 5.00 -25.11 20.25
N GLN A 199 5.45 -25.57 19.07
CA GLN A 199 6.88 -25.68 18.74
C GLN A 199 7.52 -24.34 18.32
N VAL A 200 6.72 -23.27 18.22
CA VAL A 200 7.15 -21.97 17.71
C VAL A 200 7.10 -20.96 18.84
N GLY A 201 8.28 -20.46 19.24
CA GLY A 201 8.39 -19.33 20.16
C GLY A 201 7.96 -18.05 19.45
N LEU A 202 6.74 -17.59 19.71
CA LEU A 202 6.27 -16.29 19.26
C LEU A 202 6.52 -15.23 20.33
N LYS A 203 7.19 -14.16 19.95
CA LYS A 203 7.20 -12.91 20.72
C LYS A 203 6.60 -11.81 19.88
N THR A 204 5.52 -11.19 20.38
CA THR A 204 4.97 -9.98 19.76
C THR A 204 5.40 -8.78 20.59
N GLN A 205 5.92 -7.75 19.92
CA GLN A 205 6.35 -6.52 20.55
C GLN A 205 5.69 -5.35 19.85
N THR A 206 5.19 -4.40 20.65
CA THR A 206 4.69 -3.12 20.14
C THR A 206 5.80 -2.10 20.31
N GLN A 207 6.02 -1.28 19.29
CA GLN A 207 7.06 -0.27 19.26
C GLN A 207 6.45 1.10 18.98
N ALA A 208 7.03 2.13 19.58
CA ALA A 208 6.71 3.54 19.36
C ALA A 208 7.86 4.21 18.59
N TRP A 209 7.52 5.15 17.71
CA TRP A 209 8.52 5.96 17.03
C TRP A 209 8.90 7.14 17.93
N VAL A 210 10.16 7.21 18.32
CA VAL A 210 10.70 8.27 19.16
C VAL A 210 11.48 9.24 18.28
N THR A 211 11.07 10.51 18.27
CA THR A 211 11.74 11.52 17.45
C THR A 211 13.01 12.03 18.13
N GLU A 212 14.13 11.99 17.42
CA GLU A 212 15.42 12.54 17.88
C GLU A 212 15.79 13.82 17.11
N GLY A 213 15.16 14.04 15.96
CA GLY A 213 15.31 15.23 15.14
C GLY A 213 14.18 15.38 14.10
N PRO A 214 14.25 16.38 13.20
CA PRO A 214 13.19 16.65 12.22
C PRO A 214 12.91 15.52 11.24
N SER A 215 13.92 14.70 10.94
CA SER A 215 13.84 13.57 9.99
C SER A 215 14.57 12.33 10.50
N SER A 216 14.80 12.25 11.81
CA SER A 216 15.49 11.13 12.46
C SER A 216 14.73 10.70 13.72
N GLY A 217 14.76 9.41 14.00
CA GLY A 217 14.16 8.84 15.19
C GLY A 217 14.40 7.35 15.27
N GLN A 218 13.86 6.71 16.28
CA GLN A 218 14.08 5.28 16.50
C GLN A 218 12.79 4.58 16.90
N TRP A 219 12.59 3.36 16.38
CA TRP A 219 11.53 2.49 16.85
C TRP A 219 11.95 1.82 18.15
N GLN A 220 11.33 2.23 19.25
CA GLN A 220 11.66 1.73 20.57
C GLN A 220 10.54 0.84 21.12
N PRO A 221 10.88 -0.27 21.79
CA PRO A 221 9.89 -1.19 22.33
C PRO A 221 9.13 -0.59 23.51
N LEU A 222 7.82 -0.76 23.49
CA LEU A 222 6.96 -0.42 24.63
C LEU A 222 6.93 -1.58 25.63
N GLY A 223 6.88 -1.24 26.93
CA GLY A 223 6.66 -2.21 28.00
C GLY A 223 5.26 -2.81 27.90
N CYS A 224 4.23 -1.97 27.93
CA CYS A 224 2.84 -2.35 27.67
C CYS A 224 2.27 -1.60 26.45
N PRO A 225 1.50 -2.27 25.56
CA PRO A 225 0.85 -1.61 24.42
C PRO A 225 -0.21 -0.57 24.81
N ASP A 226 -0.67 -0.57 26.05
CA ASP A 226 -1.66 0.38 26.58
C ASP A 226 -1.02 1.52 27.39
N ASP A 227 0.32 1.52 27.51
CA ASP A 227 1.03 2.61 28.17
C ASP A 227 0.77 3.94 27.43
N PRO A 228 0.56 5.04 28.18
CA PRO A 228 0.45 6.35 27.58
C PRO A 228 1.73 6.73 26.84
N PRO A 229 1.66 7.65 25.86
CA PRO A 229 2.85 8.08 25.16
C PRO A 229 3.87 8.65 26.13
N TRP A 230 5.10 8.19 25.99
CA TRP A 230 6.22 8.59 26.81
C TRP A 230 7.01 9.70 26.11
N ALA A 231 7.92 10.36 26.83
CA ALA A 231 8.62 11.54 26.34
C ALA A 231 9.36 11.25 25.01
N GLY A 232 8.95 11.92 23.94
CA GLY A 232 9.55 11.79 22.61
C GLY A 232 8.80 10.87 21.64
N GLU A 233 7.78 10.12 22.06
CA GLU A 233 6.90 9.39 21.13
C GLU A 233 6.20 10.39 20.19
N GLU A 234 6.22 10.10 18.90
CA GLU A 234 5.61 10.97 17.91
C GLU A 234 4.09 10.96 18.04
N GLU A 235 3.55 12.13 18.39
CA GLU A 235 2.13 12.37 18.48
C GLU A 235 1.63 13.21 17.30
N LEU A 236 0.66 12.67 16.58
CA LEU A 236 0.03 13.31 15.43
C LEU A 236 -1.24 14.04 15.88
N PRO A 237 -1.45 15.29 15.44
CA PRO A 237 -2.63 16.05 15.82
C PRO A 237 -3.91 15.41 15.27
N MET A 238 -4.99 15.53 16.04
CA MET A 238 -6.35 15.30 15.57
C MET A 238 -7.15 16.60 15.65
N TRP A 239 -8.13 16.74 14.76
CA TRP A 239 -8.98 17.91 14.66
C TRP A 239 -10.44 17.52 14.83
N GLN A 240 -11.19 18.37 15.51
CA GLN A 240 -12.62 18.18 15.65
C GLN A 240 -13.30 18.48 14.32
N LEU A 241 -14.17 17.57 13.86
CA LEU A 241 -15.02 17.83 12.71
C LEU A 241 -16.07 18.88 13.09
N PRO A 242 -16.31 19.89 12.24
CA PRO A 242 -17.36 20.85 12.49
C PRO A 242 -18.72 20.15 12.51
N THR A 243 -19.64 20.69 13.30
CA THR A 243 -21.03 20.28 13.22
C THR A 243 -21.60 20.80 11.91
N LEU A 244 -22.10 19.88 11.08
CA LEU A 244 -22.69 20.23 9.80
C LEU A 244 -23.95 21.07 10.03
N SER A 245 -24.01 22.21 9.36
CA SER A 245 -25.23 23.02 9.29
C SER A 245 -26.27 22.30 8.42
N GLY A 246 -27.39 21.85 9.00
CA GLY A 246 -28.55 21.36 8.25
C GLY A 246 -28.71 19.83 8.07
N ASP A 247 -28.07 18.99 8.89
CA ASP A 247 -28.16 17.52 8.75
C ASP A 247 -29.55 16.93 9.02
N CYS A 248 -30.40 17.64 9.76
CA CYS A 248 -31.77 17.21 9.97
C CYS A 248 -32.73 17.99 9.07
N ALA A 249 -33.71 17.31 8.46
CA ALA A 249 -34.71 17.93 7.59
C ALA A 249 -35.51 19.06 8.29
N ASP A 250 -35.49 19.07 9.63
CA ASP A 250 -36.11 20.06 10.50
C ASP A 250 -35.16 21.18 10.99
N GLY A 251 -33.91 21.21 10.49
CA GLY A 251 -32.93 22.23 10.85
C GLY A 251 -32.19 22.00 12.18
N ARG A 252 -32.41 20.87 12.88
CA ARG A 252 -31.62 20.52 14.07
C ARG A 252 -30.15 20.29 13.73
N LEU A 253 -29.28 20.67 14.67
CA LEU A 253 -27.83 20.49 14.57
C LEU A 253 -27.37 19.44 15.60
N PRO A 254 -27.16 18.18 15.19
CA PRO A 254 -26.66 17.16 16.10
C PRO A 254 -25.24 17.53 16.55
N ARG A 255 -25.09 18.00 17.79
CA ARG A 255 -23.78 18.27 18.38
C ARG A 255 -23.04 16.96 18.64
N ARG A 256 -22.06 16.66 17.80
CA ARG A 256 -21.20 15.47 17.89
C ARG A 256 -19.76 15.89 18.19
N SER A 257 -19.06 15.06 18.97
CA SER A 257 -17.64 15.23 19.25
C SER A 257 -16.84 14.27 18.36
N LEU A 258 -16.96 14.46 17.04
CA LEU A 258 -16.21 13.68 16.06
C LEU A 258 -14.84 14.30 15.86
N TRP A 259 -13.81 13.47 15.86
CA TRP A 259 -12.41 13.86 15.67
C TRP A 259 -11.79 13.04 14.56
N PHE A 260 -10.92 13.66 13.78
CA PHE A 260 -10.17 12.98 12.74
C PHE A 260 -8.68 13.31 12.77
N GLY A 261 -7.87 12.37 12.31
CA GLY A 261 -6.43 12.54 12.09
C GLY A 261 -6.03 11.97 10.73
N MET A 262 -5.01 12.54 10.10
CA MET A 262 -4.48 12.05 8.82
C MET A 262 -3.56 10.85 9.05
N VAL A 263 -3.85 9.72 8.42
CA VAL A 263 -3.03 8.51 8.60
C VAL A 263 -1.74 8.65 7.76
N PRO A 264 -0.56 8.61 8.37
CA PRO A 264 0.68 8.68 7.62
C PRO A 264 0.93 7.35 6.89
N THR A 265 0.95 7.38 5.56
CA THR A 265 1.30 6.20 4.73
C THR A 265 2.66 6.33 4.03
N SER A 266 3.37 7.43 4.27
CA SER A 266 4.73 7.70 3.80
C SER A 266 5.46 8.60 4.79
N SER A 267 6.79 8.48 4.89
CA SER A 267 7.62 9.29 5.80
C SER A 267 8.99 9.54 5.18
N ALA A 268 9.53 10.73 5.39
CA ALA A 268 10.93 11.06 5.08
C ALA A 268 11.89 10.71 6.22
N ALA A 269 11.37 10.37 7.41
CA ALA A 269 12.18 10.02 8.57
C ALA A 269 12.80 8.62 8.46
N HIS A 270 14.05 8.52 8.89
CA HIS A 270 14.82 7.28 8.94
C HIS A 270 15.39 7.06 10.34
N ASP A 271 15.73 5.82 10.65
CA ASP A 271 16.47 5.49 11.86
C ASP A 271 17.99 5.66 11.71
N GLU A 272 18.75 5.48 12.79
CA GLU A 272 20.21 5.63 12.76
C GLU A 272 20.88 4.61 11.84
N THR A 273 20.20 3.51 11.49
CA THR A 273 20.68 2.52 10.52
C THR A 273 20.31 2.88 9.07
N GLY A 274 19.58 3.98 8.88
CA GLY A 274 19.05 4.42 7.59
C GLY A 274 17.81 3.62 7.13
N ALA A 275 17.19 2.84 8.01
CA ALA A 275 15.93 2.17 7.68
C ALA A 275 14.78 3.19 7.77
N PRO A 276 13.79 3.11 6.86
CA PRO A 276 12.68 4.06 6.86
C PRO A 276 11.79 3.85 8.08
N LYS A 277 11.24 4.94 8.63
CA LYS A 277 10.22 4.88 9.69
C LYS A 277 9.02 4.03 9.28
N LEU A 278 8.56 4.21 8.04
CA LEU A 278 7.39 3.54 7.45
C LEU A 278 7.84 2.62 6.32
N ASP A 279 7.54 1.32 6.46
CA ASP A 279 7.90 0.26 5.52
C ASP A 279 6.68 -0.64 5.21
N ASP A 280 6.82 -1.53 4.22
CA ASP A 280 5.78 -2.48 3.79
C ASP A 280 5.89 -3.86 4.49
N HIS A 281 6.86 -4.03 5.40
CA HIS A 281 7.09 -5.27 6.13
C HIS A 281 6.41 -5.27 7.50
N ALA A 282 6.24 -4.12 8.13
CA ALA A 282 5.66 -4.02 9.44
C ALA A 282 4.12 -3.92 9.43
N VAL A 283 3.52 -4.29 10.56
CA VAL A 283 2.10 -4.07 10.83
C VAL A 283 1.96 -2.85 11.72
N TYR A 284 1.11 -1.92 11.34
CA TYR A 284 0.87 -0.68 12.06
C TYR A 284 -0.53 -0.66 12.66
N GLU A 285 -0.64 0.06 13.76
CA GLU A 285 -1.89 0.43 14.39
C GLU A 285 -1.84 1.90 14.82
N LEU A 286 -3.00 2.53 14.83
CA LEU A 286 -3.21 3.86 15.41
C LEU A 286 -4.03 3.76 16.68
N ARG A 287 -3.68 4.59 17.66
CA ARG A 287 -4.48 4.83 18.86
C ARG A 287 -4.76 6.31 18.99
N CYS A 288 -6.01 6.67 19.23
CA CYS A 288 -6.39 8.03 19.60
C CYS A 288 -6.13 8.23 21.08
N LEU A 289 -5.75 9.44 21.46
CA LEU A 289 -5.62 9.84 22.84
C LEU A 289 -6.24 11.21 23.06
N VAL A 290 -6.78 11.41 24.25
CA VAL A 290 -7.21 12.71 24.72
C VAL A 290 -6.42 13.06 25.97
N ARG A 291 -5.84 14.25 25.94
CA ARG A 291 -5.13 14.86 27.05
C ARG A 291 -5.98 16.00 27.59
N ARG A 292 -6.27 15.97 28.88
CA ARG A 292 -6.94 17.09 29.56
C ARG A 292 -5.89 17.93 30.28
N THR A 293 -5.80 19.20 29.92
CA THR A 293 -4.94 20.14 30.64
C THR A 293 -5.51 20.39 32.05
N PRO A 294 -4.67 20.47 33.09
CA PRO A 294 -5.12 20.80 34.43
C PRO A 294 -5.87 22.14 34.48
N ARG A 295 -6.83 22.25 35.41
CA ARG A 295 -7.58 23.50 35.59
C ARG A 295 -6.66 24.64 36.05
N PRO A 296 -7.00 25.90 35.74
CA PRO A 296 -6.33 27.06 36.34
C PRO A 296 -6.33 26.93 37.87
N GLY A 297 -5.15 27.00 38.49
CA GLY A 297 -4.95 26.77 39.95
C GLY A 297 -4.35 25.41 40.31
N HIS A 298 -4.26 24.47 39.37
CA HIS A 298 -3.63 23.16 39.54
C HIS A 298 -2.55 22.89 38.47
N LYS A 299 -1.79 23.93 38.12
CA LYS A 299 -0.81 23.90 37.01
C LYS A 299 0.31 22.88 37.22
N ASP A 300 0.61 22.52 38.46
CA ASP A 300 1.66 21.57 38.83
C ASP A 300 1.20 20.10 38.77
N CYS A 301 -0.08 19.84 38.50
CA CYS A 301 -0.57 18.48 38.31
C CYS A 301 -0.24 17.98 36.90
N PRO A 302 0.24 16.72 36.73
CA PRO A 302 0.45 16.17 35.41
C PRO A 302 -0.87 16.07 34.64
N PRO A 303 -0.85 16.25 33.30
CA PRO A 303 -2.06 16.11 32.49
C PRO A 303 -2.56 14.67 32.53
N ARG A 304 -3.88 14.49 32.56
CA ARG A 304 -4.49 13.16 32.46
C ARG A 304 -4.66 12.77 31.00
N ILE A 305 -4.33 11.52 30.68
CA ILE A 305 -4.35 10.97 29.34
C ILE A 305 -5.24 9.74 29.33
N TRP A 306 -6.12 9.64 28.32
CA TRP A 306 -6.93 8.45 28.04
C TRP A 306 -6.68 7.99 26.61
N LEU A 307 -6.41 6.71 26.42
CA LEU A 307 -6.18 6.10 25.11
C LEU A 307 -7.41 5.34 24.62
N SER A 308 -7.58 5.27 23.30
CA SER A 308 -8.51 4.36 22.66
C SER A 308 -7.94 2.95 22.57
N GLU A 309 -8.83 2.00 22.28
CA GLU A 309 -8.46 0.75 21.61
C GLU A 309 -7.70 1.04 20.30
N PRO A 310 -6.81 0.15 19.84
CA PRO A 310 -6.14 0.31 18.57
C PRO A 310 -7.13 0.16 17.41
N THR A 311 -6.93 0.94 16.36
CA THR A 311 -7.55 0.71 15.05
C THR A 311 -7.30 -0.72 14.55
N ALA A 312 -8.09 -1.16 13.57
CA ALA A 312 -7.80 -2.39 12.86
C ALA A 312 -6.37 -2.35 12.28
N PRO A 313 -5.55 -3.40 12.49
CA PRO A 313 -4.16 -3.41 12.04
C PRO A 313 -4.07 -3.33 10.52
N PHE A 314 -3.04 -2.67 10.03
CA PHE A 314 -2.80 -2.50 8.61
C PHE A 314 -1.32 -2.59 8.24
N LYS A 315 -1.04 -2.95 6.99
CA LYS A 315 0.29 -2.83 6.37
C LYS A 315 0.27 -1.75 5.31
N LEU A 316 1.42 -1.17 5.04
CA LEU A 316 1.58 -0.25 3.94
C LEU A 316 1.87 -1.02 2.65
N ALA A 317 1.27 -0.58 1.54
CA ALA A 317 1.60 -1.09 0.23
C ALA A 317 3.02 -0.68 -0.14
N SER A 318 3.75 -1.59 -0.78
CA SER A 318 5.02 -1.24 -1.42
C SER A 318 4.80 -0.14 -2.44
N PHE A 319 5.82 0.68 -2.69
CA PHE A 319 5.76 1.71 -3.73
C PHE A 319 5.50 1.12 -5.13
N TYR A 320 5.87 -0.15 -5.33
CA TYR A 320 5.68 -0.89 -6.59
C TYR A 320 4.52 -1.89 -6.54
N ASP A 321 3.56 -1.68 -5.63
CA ASP A 321 2.42 -2.59 -5.51
C ASP A 321 1.60 -2.62 -6.83
N PRO A 322 1.40 -3.80 -7.44
CA PRO A 322 0.74 -3.92 -8.73
C PRO A 322 -0.73 -3.50 -8.72
N GLU A 323 -1.38 -3.47 -7.56
CA GLU A 323 -2.76 -3.01 -7.38
C GLU A 323 -2.83 -1.51 -7.07
N GLY A 324 -1.69 -0.85 -6.79
CA GLY A 324 -1.62 0.57 -6.42
C GLY A 324 -2.22 1.50 -7.46
N THR A 325 -1.79 1.36 -8.71
CA THR A 325 -2.22 2.19 -9.84
C THR A 325 -3.39 1.61 -10.63
N LYS A 326 -4.08 0.59 -10.10
CA LYS A 326 -5.23 -0.03 -10.78
C LYS A 326 -6.35 0.96 -11.11
N ASN A 327 -6.60 1.89 -10.20
CA ASN A 327 -7.73 2.82 -10.26
C ASN A 327 -7.35 4.22 -10.77
N ARG A 328 -6.06 4.48 -11.07
CA ARG A 328 -5.55 5.81 -11.47
C ARG A 328 -4.30 5.71 -12.34
N ARG A 329 -4.12 6.65 -13.27
CA ARG A 329 -2.89 6.78 -14.07
C ARG A 329 -1.97 7.80 -13.40
N VAL A 330 -0.74 7.41 -13.11
CA VAL A 330 0.31 8.30 -12.59
C VAL A 330 1.27 8.63 -13.72
N SER A 331 1.48 9.91 -13.99
CA SER A 331 2.47 10.37 -14.97
C SER A 331 3.77 10.77 -14.27
N VAL A 332 4.88 10.17 -14.67
CA VAL A 332 6.22 10.56 -14.23
C VAL A 332 6.96 11.10 -15.45
N THR A 333 7.35 12.37 -15.40
CA THR A 333 8.16 13.01 -16.44
C THR A 333 9.64 12.71 -16.20
N LEU A 334 10.36 12.34 -17.27
CA LEU A 334 11.81 12.09 -17.18
C LEU A 334 12.57 13.37 -16.83
N PRO A 335 13.73 13.27 -16.15
CA PRO A 335 14.57 14.43 -15.87
C PRO A 335 15.01 15.15 -17.15
N ASP A 336 14.96 16.48 -17.16
CA ASP A 336 15.50 17.28 -18.25
C ASP A 336 17.03 17.28 -18.20
N LEU A 337 17.66 16.67 -19.20
CA LEU A 337 19.12 16.58 -19.32
C LEU A 337 19.79 17.95 -19.39
N ARG A 338 19.12 18.97 -19.94
CA ARG A 338 19.68 20.34 -20.01
C ARG A 338 19.72 20.97 -18.63
N ALA A 339 18.67 20.79 -17.84
CA ALA A 339 18.61 21.26 -16.46
C ALA A 339 19.64 20.53 -15.57
N LEU A 340 19.87 19.24 -15.79
CA LEU A 340 20.90 18.47 -15.08
C LEU A 340 22.32 18.88 -15.47
N ALA A 341 22.59 19.08 -16.75
CA ALA A 341 23.87 19.59 -17.22
C ALA A 341 24.18 20.99 -16.63
N ALA A 342 23.17 21.85 -16.54
CA ALA A 342 23.30 23.15 -15.87
C ALA A 342 23.57 23.04 -14.36
N ARG A 343 23.05 21.99 -13.70
CA ARG A 343 23.25 21.71 -12.27
C ARG A 343 24.54 20.96 -11.97
N ALA A 344 25.20 20.36 -12.97
CA ALA A 344 26.39 19.51 -12.78
C ALA A 344 27.57 20.20 -12.07
N GLY A 345 27.64 21.54 -12.14
CA GLY A 345 28.65 22.34 -11.43
C GLY A 345 28.33 22.61 -9.94
N THR A 346 27.16 22.21 -9.45
CA THR A 346 26.74 22.43 -8.05
C THR A 346 26.73 21.11 -7.29
N PRO A 347 27.33 21.04 -6.08
CA PRO A 347 27.30 19.81 -5.29
C PRO A 347 25.85 19.43 -4.96
N PRO A 348 25.48 18.14 -5.04
CA PRO A 348 24.17 17.69 -4.59
C PRO A 348 24.00 17.99 -3.10
N GLY A 349 22.79 18.40 -2.69
CA GLY A 349 22.47 18.57 -1.27
C GLY A 349 22.42 17.22 -0.55
N ALA A 350 22.31 17.25 0.79
CA ALA A 350 22.26 16.05 1.63
C ALA A 350 21.02 15.15 1.45
N GLY A 351 20.11 15.49 0.52
CA GLY A 351 18.95 14.69 0.18
C GLY A 351 19.24 13.63 -0.89
N GLY A 352 18.29 12.73 -1.13
CA GLY A 352 18.40 11.68 -2.14
C GLY A 352 17.30 10.64 -1.97
N VAL A 353 17.31 9.61 -2.83
CA VAL A 353 16.40 8.47 -2.72
C VAL A 353 17.17 7.27 -2.19
N ALA A 354 16.70 6.71 -1.08
CA ALA A 354 17.15 5.43 -0.57
C ALA A 354 16.30 4.31 -1.19
N VAL A 355 16.95 3.40 -1.91
CA VAL A 355 16.30 2.24 -2.51
C VAL A 355 16.69 1.01 -1.71
N THR A 356 15.68 0.35 -1.14
CA THR A 356 15.85 -0.89 -0.39
C THR A 356 15.44 -2.08 -1.25
N THR A 357 16.34 -3.02 -1.45
CA THR A 357 16.02 -4.30 -2.12
C THR A 357 15.54 -5.31 -1.08
N PRO A 358 14.31 -5.85 -1.19
CA PRO A 358 13.79 -6.85 -0.26
C PRO A 358 14.64 -8.14 -0.23
N PRO A 359 14.58 -8.92 0.87
CA PRO A 359 15.15 -10.27 0.90
C PRO A 359 14.62 -11.13 -0.25
N GLY A 360 15.48 -11.95 -0.86
CA GLY A 360 15.14 -12.81 -1.99
C GLY A 360 14.91 -12.08 -3.32
N SER A 361 15.19 -10.77 -3.40
CA SER A 361 15.06 -9.96 -4.62
C SER A 361 16.40 -9.40 -5.11
N GLN A 362 17.54 -9.87 -4.59
CA GLN A 362 18.85 -9.32 -4.93
C GLN A 362 19.42 -10.02 -6.16
N LEU A 363 20.08 -9.22 -6.99
CA LEU A 363 20.89 -9.72 -8.10
C LEU A 363 22.22 -10.24 -7.53
N ASN A 364 22.52 -11.52 -7.77
CA ASN A 364 23.75 -12.14 -7.31
C ASN A 364 24.93 -11.73 -8.21
N PHE A 365 25.77 -10.82 -7.74
CA PHE A 365 27.01 -10.43 -8.42
C PHE A 365 28.21 -11.14 -7.77
N GLY A 366 28.99 -11.90 -8.56
CA GLY A 366 30.20 -12.54 -8.07
C GLY A 366 31.32 -11.51 -7.86
N PRO A 367 32.04 -11.53 -6.73
CA PRO A 367 33.18 -10.64 -6.52
C PRO A 367 34.28 -10.99 -7.53
N GLY A 368 34.48 -10.12 -8.52
CA GLY A 368 35.58 -10.22 -9.48
C GLY A 368 35.21 -10.42 -10.96
N SER A 369 33.95 -10.59 -11.35
CA SER A 369 33.59 -10.84 -12.77
C SER A 369 32.62 -9.85 -13.41
N GLY A 370 32.10 -8.86 -12.68
CA GLY A 370 31.27 -7.78 -13.24
C GLY A 370 29.98 -8.24 -13.95
N THR A 371 29.70 -9.54 -13.96
CA THR A 371 28.59 -10.18 -14.67
C THR A 371 27.84 -11.09 -13.68
N PRO A 372 26.50 -11.12 -13.73
CA PRO A 372 25.73 -12.09 -12.96
C PRO A 372 26.14 -13.51 -13.37
N LYS A 373 26.51 -14.36 -12.40
CA LYS A 373 26.66 -15.80 -12.67
C LYS A 373 25.28 -16.42 -12.78
N ASP A 374 25.03 -17.07 -13.91
CA ASP A 374 23.84 -17.83 -14.30
C ASP A 374 22.50 -17.08 -14.30
N PRO A 375 21.87 -16.87 -15.47
CA PRO A 375 20.50 -16.34 -15.57
C PRO A 375 19.42 -17.28 -15.00
N GLU A 376 19.80 -18.51 -14.61
CA GLU A 376 18.91 -19.51 -13.99
C GLU A 376 18.92 -19.47 -12.46
N LEU A 377 19.82 -18.73 -11.80
CA LEU A 377 19.74 -18.57 -10.36
C LEU A 377 18.58 -17.63 -10.00
N PRO A 378 17.64 -18.07 -9.12
CA PRO A 378 16.61 -17.17 -8.63
C PRO A 378 17.24 -15.97 -7.90
N PRO A 379 16.59 -14.79 -7.92
CA PRO A 379 17.04 -13.66 -7.13
C PRO A 379 17.25 -14.10 -5.68
N GLY A 380 18.38 -13.73 -5.10
CA GLY A 380 18.91 -14.29 -3.86
C GLY A 380 19.07 -13.25 -2.76
N GLY A 381 19.57 -13.67 -1.59
CA GLY A 381 19.94 -12.78 -0.48
C GLY A 381 18.96 -12.79 0.70
N THR A 382 19.51 -12.87 1.91
CA THR A 382 18.72 -13.03 3.15
C THR A 382 18.51 -11.73 3.93
N VAL A 383 19.23 -10.66 3.58
CA VAL A 383 19.26 -9.39 4.34
C VAL A 383 18.92 -8.23 3.40
N PRO A 384 17.99 -7.32 3.75
CA PRO A 384 17.69 -6.16 2.91
C PRO A 384 18.95 -5.31 2.68
N ARG A 385 19.09 -4.76 1.46
CA ARG A 385 20.19 -3.85 1.11
C ARG A 385 19.63 -2.48 0.76
N THR A 386 20.11 -1.45 1.44
CA THR A 386 19.74 -0.06 1.18
C THR A 386 20.89 0.64 0.45
N CYS A 387 20.60 1.25 -0.70
CA CYS A 387 21.55 2.06 -1.44
C CYS A 387 20.95 3.45 -1.68
N THR A 388 21.73 4.50 -1.46
CA THR A 388 21.31 5.88 -1.71
C THR A 388 21.82 6.35 -3.06
N PHE A 389 20.92 6.89 -3.88
CA PHE A 389 21.25 7.42 -5.20
C PHE A 389 20.58 8.79 -5.41
N ALA A 390 21.17 9.59 -6.29
CA ALA A 390 20.43 10.68 -6.92
C ALA A 390 19.34 10.07 -7.82
N LEU A 391 18.08 10.42 -7.57
CA LEU A 391 16.94 9.87 -8.31
C LEU A 391 17.08 10.12 -9.82
N GLU A 392 17.64 11.28 -10.18
CA GLU A 392 17.86 11.67 -11.57
C GLU A 392 18.88 10.78 -12.26
N LEU A 393 19.98 10.43 -11.58
CA LEU A 393 20.98 9.50 -12.11
C LEU A 393 20.37 8.10 -12.27
N PHE A 394 19.62 7.64 -11.27
CA PHE A 394 18.95 6.34 -11.33
C PHE A 394 17.99 6.26 -12.53
N MET A 395 17.15 7.28 -12.72
CA MET A 395 16.21 7.34 -13.85
C MET A 395 16.92 7.43 -15.20
N ILE A 396 18.01 8.20 -15.31
CA ILE A 396 18.80 8.27 -16.55
C ILE A 396 19.43 6.92 -16.88
N VAL A 397 20.10 6.28 -15.92
CA VAL A 397 20.75 4.99 -16.16
C VAL A 397 19.71 3.94 -16.50
N ALA A 398 18.60 3.88 -15.74
CA ALA A 398 17.52 2.94 -16.02
C ALA A 398 16.92 3.16 -17.41
N PHE A 399 16.60 4.39 -17.78
CA PHE A 399 16.02 4.71 -19.09
C PHE A 399 17.01 4.52 -20.24
N PHE A 400 18.30 4.84 -20.03
CA PHE A 400 19.36 4.64 -21.03
C PHE A 400 19.58 3.15 -21.30
N VAL A 401 19.76 2.34 -20.24
CA VAL A 401 19.88 0.89 -20.34
C VAL A 401 18.63 0.32 -21.00
N PHE A 402 17.45 0.72 -20.54
CA PHE A 402 16.19 0.30 -21.15
C PHE A 402 16.12 0.65 -22.65
N SER A 403 16.47 1.88 -23.05
CA SER A 403 16.42 2.33 -24.44
C SER A 403 17.51 1.69 -25.33
N LEU A 404 18.68 1.38 -24.76
CA LEU A 404 19.79 0.74 -25.47
C LEU A 404 19.53 -0.76 -25.68
N PHE A 405 19.08 -1.45 -24.63
CA PHE A 405 18.87 -2.88 -24.66
C PHE A 405 17.51 -3.26 -25.25
N MET A 406 16.49 -2.40 -25.23
CA MET A 406 15.17 -2.77 -25.78
C MET A 406 15.22 -3.14 -27.27
N PRO A 407 15.84 -2.37 -28.19
CA PRO A 407 15.97 -2.77 -29.58
C PRO A 407 16.78 -4.06 -29.72
N ILE A 408 17.89 -4.19 -28.97
CA ILE A 408 18.75 -5.37 -29.02
C ILE A 408 17.98 -6.61 -28.53
N VAL A 409 17.26 -6.53 -27.42
CA VAL A 409 16.53 -7.63 -26.80
C VAL A 409 15.31 -8.05 -27.63
N VAL A 410 14.60 -7.08 -28.24
CA VAL A 410 13.46 -7.35 -29.11
C VAL A 410 13.90 -7.92 -30.46
N PHE A 411 14.91 -7.33 -31.11
CA PHE A 411 15.29 -7.69 -32.49
C PHE A 411 16.32 -8.81 -32.61
N LEU A 412 17.23 -8.97 -31.62
CA LEU A 412 18.27 -10.01 -31.61
C LEU A 412 17.78 -11.32 -30.99
N PHE A 413 17.04 -11.26 -29.88
CA PHE A 413 16.58 -12.44 -29.15
C PHE A 413 15.12 -12.84 -29.46
N GLN A 414 14.44 -12.13 -30.37
CA GLN A 414 13.05 -12.40 -30.75
C GLN A 414 12.07 -12.41 -29.55
N LEU A 415 12.39 -11.66 -28.48
CA LEU A 415 11.60 -11.60 -27.23
C LEU A 415 10.44 -10.61 -27.36
N TRP A 416 9.64 -10.75 -28.42
CA TRP A 416 8.48 -9.88 -28.72
C TRP A 416 7.42 -9.89 -27.61
N TRP A 417 7.37 -10.95 -26.79
CA TRP A 417 6.51 -11.00 -25.61
C TRP A 417 6.83 -9.91 -24.58
N LEU A 418 8.02 -9.28 -24.60
CA LEU A 418 8.31 -8.13 -23.74
C LEU A 418 7.45 -6.92 -24.11
N LEU A 419 7.05 -6.72 -25.38
CA LEU A 419 6.04 -5.71 -25.75
C LEU A 419 4.71 -5.89 -24.99
N ALA A 420 4.50 -7.05 -24.34
CA ALA A 420 3.34 -7.29 -23.48
C ALA A 420 3.24 -6.40 -22.24
N LEU A 421 4.30 -5.69 -21.84
CA LEU A 421 4.34 -4.85 -20.64
C LEU A 421 3.95 -3.37 -20.88
N ARG A 422 3.18 -3.06 -21.95
CA ARG A 422 2.73 -1.69 -22.30
C ARG A 422 3.90 -0.70 -22.47
N PHE A 423 4.74 -0.95 -23.47
CA PHE A 423 5.85 -0.07 -23.81
C PHE A 423 5.37 1.26 -24.42
N CYS A 424 6.20 2.31 -24.26
CA CYS A 424 5.99 3.65 -24.78
C CYS A 424 5.81 3.66 -26.31
N LEU A 425 4.58 3.47 -26.78
CA LEU A 425 4.19 3.85 -28.13
C LEU A 425 3.88 5.37 -28.10
N PRO A 426 4.65 6.25 -28.77
CA PRO A 426 4.19 7.61 -29.04
C PRO A 426 2.81 7.57 -29.71
N PRO A 427 2.02 8.65 -29.55
CA PRO A 427 0.58 8.68 -29.86
C PRO A 427 0.26 8.64 -31.36
N SER A 428 1.20 8.26 -32.23
CA SER A 428 0.95 8.16 -33.66
C SER A 428 -0.01 7.01 -33.94
N GLU A 429 -1.31 7.32 -33.97
CA GLU A 429 -2.37 6.37 -34.31
C GLU A 429 -2.08 5.63 -35.63
N ALA A 430 -1.40 6.27 -36.57
CA ALA A 430 -0.98 5.67 -37.83
C ALA A 430 0.01 4.51 -37.66
N ALA A 431 1.00 4.64 -36.76
CA ALA A 431 1.97 3.56 -36.49
C ALA A 431 1.33 2.43 -35.66
N VAL A 432 0.46 2.79 -34.71
CA VAL A 432 -0.29 1.83 -33.87
C VAL A 432 -1.24 0.99 -34.73
N LYS A 433 -2.01 1.62 -35.63
CA LYS A 433 -2.88 0.91 -36.58
C LYS A 433 -2.10 0.05 -37.57
N ALA A 434 -0.94 0.50 -38.02
CA ALA A 434 -0.06 -0.28 -38.90
C ALA A 434 0.44 -1.57 -38.20
N LEU A 435 0.84 -1.46 -36.93
CA LEU A 435 1.20 -2.61 -36.09
C LEU A 435 0.00 -3.54 -35.84
N GLU A 436 -1.18 -2.98 -35.53
CA GLU A 436 -2.41 -3.76 -35.31
C GLU A 436 -2.80 -4.57 -36.55
N HIS A 437 -2.81 -3.96 -37.73
CA HIS A 437 -3.11 -4.66 -38.99
C HIS A 437 -2.11 -5.76 -39.32
N PHE A 438 -0.84 -5.56 -38.97
CA PHE A 438 0.20 -6.58 -39.11
C PHE A 438 -0.03 -7.77 -38.16
N PHE A 439 -0.26 -7.51 -36.87
CA PHE A 439 -0.51 -8.57 -35.89
C PHE A 439 -1.88 -9.26 -36.05
N ASP A 440 -2.83 -8.62 -36.72
CA ASP A 440 -4.08 -9.27 -37.12
C ASP A 440 -3.93 -10.18 -38.36
N GLY A 441 -2.75 -10.21 -38.96
CA GLY A 441 -2.49 -10.95 -40.21
C GLY A 441 -3.21 -10.37 -41.42
N THR A 442 -3.79 -9.17 -41.29
CA THR A 442 -4.57 -8.52 -42.36
C THR A 442 -3.70 -7.86 -43.42
N LYS A 443 -2.48 -7.42 -43.05
CA LYS A 443 -1.50 -6.80 -43.96
C LYS A 443 -0.09 -7.25 -43.59
N LYS A 444 0.80 -7.38 -44.58
CA LYS A 444 2.23 -7.62 -44.34
C LYS A 444 2.98 -6.29 -44.17
N TRP A 445 4.20 -6.31 -43.63
CA TRP A 445 5.02 -5.08 -43.57
C TRP A 445 5.34 -4.53 -44.97
N SER A 446 5.36 -5.41 -45.98
CA SER A 446 5.46 -5.06 -47.40
C SER A 446 4.26 -4.26 -47.94
N ASP A 447 3.12 -4.26 -47.24
CA ASP A 447 1.89 -3.56 -47.64
C ASP A 447 1.73 -2.18 -46.97
N LEU A 448 2.77 -1.70 -46.25
CA LEU A 448 2.74 -0.39 -45.63
C LEU A 448 2.82 0.75 -46.65
N THR A 449 2.00 1.79 -46.44
CA THR A 449 2.16 3.07 -47.14
C THR A 449 3.42 3.81 -46.66
N ALA A 450 3.96 4.71 -47.48
CA ALA A 450 5.13 5.52 -47.13
C ALA A 450 4.95 6.32 -45.83
N ASP A 451 3.73 6.83 -45.58
CA ASP A 451 3.40 7.56 -44.36
C ASP A 451 3.37 6.65 -43.14
N GLN A 452 2.88 5.41 -43.28
CA GLN A 452 2.93 4.41 -42.20
C GLN A 452 4.35 3.94 -41.92
N ALA A 453 5.16 3.71 -42.95
CA ALA A 453 6.57 3.36 -42.79
C ALA A 453 7.35 4.48 -42.09
N LYS A 454 7.10 5.73 -42.46
CA LYS A 454 7.69 6.90 -41.79
C LYS A 454 7.21 7.04 -40.34
N ALA A 455 5.95 6.75 -40.06
CA ALA A 455 5.42 6.74 -38.69
C ALA A 455 6.07 5.63 -37.85
N VAL A 456 6.33 4.45 -38.43
CA VAL A 456 7.02 3.32 -37.78
C VAL A 456 8.51 3.62 -37.57
N ASP A 457 9.18 4.26 -38.52
CA ASP A 457 10.56 4.73 -38.36
C ASP A 457 10.68 5.85 -37.32
N THR A 458 9.66 6.71 -37.21
CA THR A 458 9.58 7.72 -36.15
C THR A 458 9.33 7.08 -34.78
N LEU A 459 8.62 5.95 -34.75
CA LEU A 459 8.28 5.17 -33.55
C LEU A 459 9.47 4.39 -32.99
N LEU A 460 10.14 3.62 -33.86
CA LEU A 460 11.12 2.60 -33.47
C LEU A 460 12.57 3.02 -33.74
N GLY A 461 12.76 4.16 -34.40
CA GLY A 461 14.05 4.64 -34.87
C GLY A 461 14.21 4.46 -36.37
N LYS A 462 15.03 5.32 -36.97
CA LYS A 462 15.23 5.40 -38.42
C LYS A 462 15.70 4.07 -39.01
N GLY A 463 14.97 3.53 -39.99
CA GLY A 463 15.33 2.29 -40.71
C GLY A 463 14.64 1.03 -40.16
N SER A 464 13.86 1.14 -39.08
CA SER A 464 13.17 0.01 -38.44
C SER A 464 12.10 -0.60 -39.34
N ALA A 465 11.37 0.21 -40.12
CA ALA A 465 10.33 -0.28 -41.04
C ALA A 465 10.93 -1.19 -42.13
N ALA A 466 12.10 -0.82 -42.66
CA ALA A 466 12.82 -1.60 -43.67
C ALA A 466 13.41 -2.90 -43.10
N GLU A 467 13.74 -2.93 -41.81
CA GLU A 467 14.22 -4.14 -41.13
C GLU A 467 13.08 -5.11 -40.79
N LEU A 468 11.91 -4.59 -40.40
CA LEU A 468 10.70 -5.37 -40.18
C LEU A 468 10.20 -6.04 -41.46
N GLN A 469 10.23 -5.33 -42.60
CA GLN A 469 9.91 -5.89 -43.92
C GLN A 469 10.76 -7.12 -44.29
N LYS A 470 12.01 -7.18 -43.84
CA LYS A 470 12.91 -8.31 -44.12
C LYS A 470 12.62 -9.54 -43.26
N LYS A 471 11.83 -9.40 -42.19
CA LYS A 471 11.50 -10.47 -41.23
C LYS A 471 10.02 -10.92 -41.31
N ASP A 472 9.30 -10.54 -42.37
CA ASP A 472 7.87 -10.85 -42.62
C ASP A 472 7.54 -12.36 -42.48
N SER A 473 8.51 -13.26 -42.70
CA SER A 473 8.31 -14.73 -42.70
C SER A 473 8.53 -15.43 -41.35
N VAL A 474 8.83 -14.70 -40.27
CA VAL A 474 9.25 -15.28 -38.98
C VAL A 474 8.06 -15.49 -38.01
N PHE A 475 6.90 -14.89 -38.29
CA PHE A 475 5.78 -14.86 -37.35
C PHE A 475 4.78 -16.00 -37.60
N THR A 476 4.51 -16.80 -36.56
CA THR A 476 3.43 -17.79 -36.61
C THR A 476 2.07 -17.12 -36.37
N ALA A 477 0.98 -17.71 -36.87
CA ALA A 477 -0.37 -17.17 -36.67
C ALA A 477 -0.82 -17.17 -35.19
N GLU A 478 -0.26 -18.06 -34.36
CA GLU A 478 -0.50 -18.08 -32.91
C GLU A 478 0.20 -16.95 -32.18
N ASP A 479 1.44 -16.62 -32.56
CA ASP A 479 2.18 -15.48 -32.02
C ASP A 479 1.47 -14.16 -32.36
N MET A 480 1.02 -14.00 -33.61
CA MET A 480 0.34 -12.80 -34.09
C MET A 480 -0.96 -12.48 -33.33
N ARG A 481 -1.81 -13.49 -33.05
CA ARG A 481 -3.03 -13.29 -32.23
C ARG A 481 -2.74 -12.91 -30.79
N ALA A 482 -1.63 -13.37 -30.21
CA ALA A 482 -1.23 -13.00 -28.86
C ALA A 482 -0.77 -11.54 -28.73
N PHE A 483 -0.34 -10.92 -29.85
CA PHE A 483 0.11 -9.52 -29.92
C PHE A 483 -1.01 -8.51 -30.19
N LYS A 484 -2.17 -8.93 -30.69
CA LYS A 484 -3.32 -8.03 -30.94
C LYS A 484 -3.77 -7.27 -29.69
N ASP A 485 -3.90 -7.96 -28.55
CA ASP A 485 -4.29 -7.36 -27.27
C ASP A 485 -3.22 -6.41 -26.67
N LEU A 486 -2.07 -6.26 -27.33
CA LEU A 486 -0.91 -5.51 -26.84
C LEU A 486 -0.71 -4.17 -27.53
N VAL A 487 -1.36 -3.96 -28.66
CA VAL A 487 -1.33 -2.71 -29.42
C VAL A 487 -2.67 -2.00 -29.20
N VAL A 488 -2.97 -1.65 -27.94
CA VAL A 488 -4.16 -0.87 -27.59
C VAL A 488 -3.74 0.59 -27.49
N PRO A 489 -4.17 1.48 -28.41
CA PRO A 489 -3.85 2.89 -28.31
C PRO A 489 -4.28 3.43 -26.93
N PRO A 490 -3.50 4.32 -26.29
CA PRO A 490 -3.82 4.83 -24.95
C PRO A 490 -5.20 5.51 -24.86
N SER A 491 -5.74 5.96 -25.99
CA SER A 491 -7.09 6.53 -26.19
C SER A 491 -8.22 5.50 -26.14
N THR A 492 -7.95 4.21 -26.36
CA THR A 492 -8.94 3.12 -26.34
C THR A 492 -8.86 2.26 -25.08
N THR A 493 -7.86 2.48 -24.22
CA THR A 493 -7.77 1.80 -22.92
C THR A 493 -8.89 2.28 -22.00
N PRO A 494 -9.71 1.38 -21.42
CA PRO A 494 -10.80 1.75 -20.53
C PRO A 494 -10.33 2.72 -19.45
N ALA A 495 -11.16 3.73 -19.14
CA ALA A 495 -10.90 4.58 -17.99
C ALA A 495 -10.85 3.70 -16.73
N PRO A 496 -9.89 3.94 -15.82
CA PRO A 496 -9.82 3.17 -14.60
C PRO A 496 -11.10 3.37 -13.78
N VAL A 497 -11.63 2.28 -13.24
CA VAL A 497 -12.88 2.28 -12.49
C VAL A 497 -12.65 2.94 -11.13
N ARG A 498 -13.50 3.90 -10.76
CA ARG A 498 -13.41 4.53 -9.44
C ARG A 498 -13.81 3.53 -8.34
N PRO A 499 -13.16 3.58 -7.17
CA PRO A 499 -13.58 2.78 -6.03
C PRO A 499 -15.02 3.09 -5.62
N LYS A 500 -15.72 2.09 -5.07
CA LYS A 500 -17.12 2.24 -4.67
C LYS A 500 -17.24 3.06 -3.38
N PRO A 501 -18.13 4.06 -3.31
CA PRO A 501 -18.44 4.74 -2.05
C PRO A 501 -19.15 3.80 -1.08
N LEU A 502 -19.07 4.09 0.22
CA LEU A 502 -19.90 3.42 1.22
C LEU A 502 -21.37 3.83 1.06
N PRO A 503 -22.32 2.96 1.42
CA PRO A 503 -23.73 3.29 1.34
C PRO A 503 -24.05 4.52 2.23
N PRO A 504 -24.97 5.40 1.77
CA PRO A 504 -25.44 6.50 2.59
C PRO A 504 -26.17 5.97 3.82
N VAL A 505 -26.10 6.73 4.92
CA VAL A 505 -26.85 6.46 6.15
C VAL A 505 -27.37 7.76 6.73
N ASP A 506 -28.61 7.71 7.20
CA ASP A 506 -29.30 8.84 7.82
C ASP A 506 -28.85 8.99 9.28
N ASP A 507 -28.74 10.23 9.75
CA ASP A 507 -28.38 10.49 11.14
C ASP A 507 -29.57 10.11 12.07
N PRO A 508 -29.40 9.17 13.01
CA PRO A 508 -30.47 8.76 13.92
C PRO A 508 -30.94 9.89 14.84
N LEU A 509 -30.16 10.96 15.03
CA LEU A 509 -30.58 12.15 15.76
C LEU A 509 -31.50 13.07 14.94
N CYS A 510 -31.61 12.83 13.63
CA CYS A 510 -32.43 13.61 12.72
C CYS A 510 -33.79 12.98 12.42
N GLY A 511 -33.93 11.65 12.55
CA GLY A 511 -35.24 11.01 12.67
C GLY A 511 -35.84 11.40 14.02
N GLY A 512 -36.94 12.17 14.03
CA GLY A 512 -37.59 12.59 15.28
C GLY A 512 -37.76 11.44 16.26
N GLY A 513 -37.14 11.57 17.43
CA GLY A 513 -37.34 10.72 18.60
C GLY A 513 -38.16 11.44 19.65
#